data_AF-A0A223E8B2-F1
#
_entry.id   AF-A0A223E8B2-F1
#
_cell.length_a   1.000
_cell.length_b   1.000
_cell.length_c   1.000
_cell.angle_alpha   90.00
_cell.angle_beta   90.00
_cell.angle_gamma   90.00
#
_symmetry.space_group_name_H-M   'P 1'
#
loop_
_entity.id
_entity.type
_entity.pdbx_description
1 polymer ?
#
loop_
_entity_poly.entity_id
_entity_poly.type
_entity_poly.pdbx_seq_one_letter_code
_entity_poly.pdbx_strand_id
1 'polypeptide(L)'
;MNFDPNQHLHLGYYENNVDLEAVAYKIQNENKWIIFLDNEQDTTLVKKILDNYDFHTKYGYKLFTVDADDLSYKVGNRLFEKWLKENNII
;
A
#
# COMPACT_ATOMS: atom_id res chain seq x y z
N MET A 1 3.57 -15.85 2.01
CA MET A 1 2.81 -15.09 3.04
C MET A 1 1.38 -15.60 2.97
N ASN A 2 0.80 -15.96 4.11
CA ASN A 2 -0.61 -16.36 4.16
C ASN A 2 -1.41 -15.14 4.62
N PHE A 3 -2.16 -14.56 3.69
CA PHE A 3 -3.04 -13.44 3.99
C PHE A 3 -4.42 -13.95 4.41
N ASP A 4 -5.07 -13.21 5.30
CA ASP A 4 -6.47 -13.44 5.60
C ASP A 4 -7.30 -13.13 4.34
N PRO A 5 -8.06 -14.09 3.78
CA PRO A 5 -8.81 -13.88 2.55
C PRO A 5 -9.96 -12.87 2.70
N ASN A 6 -10.39 -12.58 3.94
CA ASN A 6 -11.51 -11.69 4.22
C ASN A 6 -11.07 -10.29 4.66
N GLN A 7 -9.76 -10.06 4.84
CA GLN A 7 -9.25 -8.78 5.34
C GLN A 7 -8.24 -8.16 4.38
N HIS A 8 -8.73 -7.19 3.61
CA HIS A 8 -7.94 -6.26 2.85
C HIS A 8 -8.57 -4.87 2.92
N LEU A 9 -7.76 -3.85 2.66
CA LEU A 9 -8.19 -2.46 2.71
C LEU A 9 -7.52 -1.66 1.60
N HIS A 10 -8.33 -0.98 0.78
CA HIS A 10 -7.85 -0.04 -0.22
C HIS A 10 -7.50 1.29 0.45
N LEU A 11 -6.30 1.80 0.14
CA LEU A 11 -5.71 3.02 0.68
C LEU A 11 -5.48 3.99 -0.47
N GLY A 12 -6.17 5.13 -0.44
CA GLY A 12 -6.19 6.06 -1.57
C GLY A 12 -5.59 7.42 -1.26
N TYR A 13 -4.96 8.03 -2.27
CA TYR A 13 -4.64 9.46 -2.31
C TYR A 13 -5.13 10.04 -3.65
N TYR A 14 -6.16 10.89 -3.58
CA TYR A 14 -6.90 11.41 -4.75
C TYR A 14 -6.89 12.94 -4.82
N GLU A 15 -5.87 13.58 -4.27
CA GLU A 15 -5.74 15.04 -4.21
C GLU A 15 -4.66 15.55 -5.17
N ASN A 16 -4.65 16.86 -5.47
CA ASN A 16 -3.59 17.52 -6.26
C ASN A 16 -3.34 16.91 -7.65
N ASN A 17 -4.38 16.41 -8.33
CA ASN A 17 -4.31 15.68 -9.60
C ASN A 17 -3.50 14.37 -9.54
N VAL A 18 -3.34 13.82 -8.34
CA VAL A 18 -2.79 12.49 -8.11
C VAL A 18 -3.95 11.53 -7.90
N ASP A 19 -3.86 10.36 -8.53
CA ASP A 19 -4.78 9.24 -8.35
C ASP A 19 -3.91 8.00 -8.11
N LEU A 20 -3.65 7.71 -6.84
CA LEU A 20 -2.81 6.59 -6.43
C LEU A 20 -3.52 5.75 -5.37
N GLU A 21 -3.42 4.43 -5.53
CA GLU A 21 -4.04 3.46 -4.65
C GLU A 21 -3.06 2.39 -4.18
N ALA A 22 -3.19 1.96 -2.94
CA ALA A 22 -2.47 0.83 -2.39
C ALA A 22 -3.46 -0.12 -1.71
N VAL A 23 -3.12 -1.40 -1.62
CA VAL A 23 -3.93 -2.40 -0.95
C VAL A 23 -3.16 -2.95 0.24
N ALA A 24 -3.73 -2.79 1.43
CA ALA A 24 -3.23 -3.42 2.65
C ALA A 24 -3.85 -4.81 2.78
N TYR A 25 -3.02 -5.84 2.91
CA TYR A 25 -3.45 -7.21 3.21
C TYR A 25 -3.03 -7.61 4.62
N LYS A 26 -3.98 -8.13 5.39
CA LYS A 26 -3.73 -8.66 6.75
C LYS A 26 -3.01 -10.00 6.66
N ILE A 27 -1.93 -10.19 7.42
CA ILE A 27 -1.32 -11.50 7.59
C ILE A 27 -2.17 -12.34 8.54
N GLN A 28 -2.49 -13.56 8.14
CA GLN A 28 -3.28 -14.49 8.93
C GLN A 28 -2.56 -14.84 10.25
N ASN A 29 -3.27 -14.73 11.37
CA ASN A 29 -2.76 -15.01 12.73
C ASN A 29 -1.58 -14.13 13.19
N GLU A 30 -1.35 -12.98 12.56
CA GLU A 30 -0.32 -12.01 12.97
C GLU A 30 -0.92 -10.61 13.11
N ASN A 31 -0.42 -9.81 14.06
CA ASN A 31 -0.77 -8.39 14.19
C ASN A 31 0.03 -7.56 13.15
N LYS A 32 -0.09 -7.91 11.87
CA LYS A 32 0.67 -7.30 10.79
C LYS A 32 -0.16 -7.17 9.51
N TRP A 33 0.00 -6.02 8.87
CA TRP A 33 -0.49 -5.71 7.53
C TRP A 33 0.69 -5.46 6.60
N ILE A 34 0.57 -5.87 5.34
CA ILE A 34 1.53 -5.54 4.28
C ILE A 34 0.81 -4.71 3.23
N ILE A 35 1.39 -3.56 2.90
CA ILE A 35 0.83 -2.61 1.95
C ILE A 35 1.54 -2.83 0.62
N PHE A 36 0.76 -3.03 -0.44
CA PHE A 36 1.25 -3.12 -1.80
C PHE A 36 0.67 -1.99 -2.64
N LEU A 37 1.45 -1.48 -3.57
CA LEU A 37 0.92 -0.62 -4.62
C LEU A 37 -0.04 -1.45 -5.48
N ASP A 38 -1.26 -0.94 -5.73
CA ASP A 38 -2.22 -1.65 -6.58
C ASP A 38 -1.61 -1.90 -7.97
N ASN A 39 -1.62 -3.16 -8.39
CA ASN A 39 -1.02 -3.64 -9.62
C ASN A 39 -1.87 -3.28 -10.85
N GLU A 40 -3.12 -2.87 -10.67
CA GLU A 40 -4.02 -2.49 -11.77
C GLU A 40 -3.92 -1.00 -12.16
N GLN A 41 -3.17 -0.18 -11.40
CA GLN A 41 -3.09 1.26 -11.63
C GLN A 41 -1.94 1.70 -12.56
N ASP A 42 -2.02 2.94 -13.08
CA ASP A 42 -0.89 3.57 -13.77
C ASP A 42 0.24 3.91 -12.79
N THR A 43 1.37 3.23 -12.94
CA THR A 43 2.55 3.41 -12.08
C THR A 43 3.52 4.47 -12.56
N THR A 44 3.21 5.23 -13.62
CA THR A 44 4.13 6.21 -14.23
C THR A 44 4.65 7.25 -13.23
N LEU A 45 3.81 7.72 -12.31
CA LEU A 45 4.17 8.70 -11.27
C LEU A 45 5.21 8.18 -10.27
N VAL A 46 5.18 6.88 -9.99
CA VAL A 46 6.01 6.23 -8.96
C VAL A 46 7.13 5.38 -9.57
N LYS A 47 7.17 5.23 -10.90
CA LYS A 47 8.09 4.31 -11.60
C LYS A 47 9.56 4.43 -11.16
N LYS A 48 10.05 5.66 -10.95
CA LYS A 48 11.46 5.91 -10.57
C LYS A 48 11.83 5.33 -9.19
N ILE A 49 10.88 5.21 -8.28
CA ILE A 49 11.16 4.69 -6.93
C ILE A 49 10.96 3.18 -6.86
N LEU A 50 10.08 2.61 -7.69
CA LEU A 50 9.68 1.20 -7.65
C LEU A 50 10.83 0.24 -7.95
N ASP A 51 11.88 0.69 -8.62
CA ASP A 51 13.11 -0.09 -8.85
C ASP A 51 13.78 -0.57 -7.53
N ASN A 52 13.47 0.08 -6.41
CA ASN A 52 13.98 -0.28 -5.07
C ASN A 52 13.02 -1.19 -4.27
N TYR A 53 11.87 -1.57 -4.83
CA TYR A 53 10.84 -2.32 -4.13
C TYR A 53 10.64 -3.71 -4.74
N ASP A 54 10.34 -4.68 -3.88
CA ASP A 54 10.06 -6.04 -4.31
C ASP A 54 8.71 -6.12 -5.02
N PHE A 55 8.71 -6.60 -6.27
CA PHE A 55 7.50 -6.85 -7.04
C PHE A 55 6.95 -8.25 -6.79
N HIS A 56 5.66 -8.34 -6.46
CA HIS A 56 4.93 -9.59 -6.33
C HIS A 56 3.84 -9.67 -7.40
N THR A 57 3.90 -10.69 -8.26
CA THR A 57 3.04 -10.83 -9.45
C THR A 57 1.54 -10.76 -9.16
N LYS A 58 1.10 -11.17 -7.96
CA LYS A 58 -0.31 -11.15 -7.55
C LYS A 58 -0.74 -9.86 -6.83
N TYR A 59 0.20 -9.18 -6.18
CA TYR A 59 -0.11 -8.12 -5.21
C TYR A 59 0.44 -6.74 -5.61
N GLY A 60 1.41 -6.68 -6.52
CA GLY A 60 2.11 -5.46 -6.89
C GLY A 60 3.41 -5.26 -6.11
N TYR A 61 3.89 -4.02 -6.05
CA TYR A 61 5.11 -3.65 -5.33
C TYR A 61 4.85 -3.56 -3.83
N LYS A 62 5.62 -4.26 -3.02
CA LYS A 62 5.50 -4.23 -1.55
C LYS A 62 6.09 -2.92 -1.01
N LEU A 63 5.28 -2.01 -0.49
CA LEU A 63 5.70 -0.68 -0.06
C LEU A 63 6.22 -0.64 1.38
N PHE A 64 5.39 -1.07 2.35
CA PHE A 64 5.73 -1.07 3.77
C PHE A 64 4.83 -2.03 4.55
N THR A 65 5.10 -2.18 5.85
CA THR A 65 4.29 -2.99 6.77
C THR A 65 3.78 -2.15 7.94
N VAL A 66 2.65 -2.56 8.51
CA VAL A 66 2.07 -1.95 9.70
C VAL A 66 1.85 -3.02 10.75
N ASP A 67 2.44 -2.85 11.94
CA ASP A 67 2.21 -3.74 13.07
C ASP A 67 0.93 -3.29 13.82
N ALA A 68 -0.19 -3.92 13.48
CA ALA A 68 -1.49 -3.66 14.08
C ALA A 68 -2.41 -4.89 13.96
N ASP A 69 -3.30 -5.06 14.95
CA ASP A 69 -4.36 -6.05 14.86
C ASP A 69 -5.42 -5.61 13.82
N ASP A 70 -5.97 -4.41 13.99
CA ASP A 70 -6.88 -3.79 13.03
C ASP A 70 -6.25 -2.54 12.39
N LEU A 71 -6.60 -2.28 11.13
CA LEU A 71 -6.17 -1.11 10.39
C LEU A 71 -7.40 -0.38 9.84
N SER A 72 -7.74 0.76 10.43
CA SER A 72 -8.87 1.55 9.94
C SER A 72 -8.58 2.29 8.64
N TYR A 73 -9.64 2.51 7.86
CA TYR A 73 -9.87 3.60 6.91
C TYR A 73 -8.81 4.71 6.91
N LYS A 74 -9.08 5.61 7.85
CA LYS A 74 -8.40 6.89 8.02
C LYS A 74 -6.92 6.73 8.39
N VAL A 75 -6.58 5.71 9.19
CA VAL A 75 -5.19 5.47 9.59
C VAL A 75 -4.39 4.94 8.41
N GLY A 76 -4.94 3.99 7.66
CA GLY A 76 -4.33 3.45 6.45
C GLY A 76 -4.02 4.53 5.43
N ASN A 77 -5.00 5.36 5.06
CA ASN A 77 -4.79 6.47 4.13
C ASN A 77 -3.70 7.43 4.60
N ARG A 78 -3.68 7.79 5.90
CA ARG A 78 -2.65 8.68 6.45
C ARG A 78 -1.25 8.08 6.37
N LEU A 79 -1.12 6.77 6.58
CA LEU A 79 0.16 6.07 6.46
C LEU A 79 0.63 6.00 5.01
N PHE A 80 -0.30 5.76 4.08
CA PHE A 80 0.01 5.78 2.65
C PHE A 80 0.42 7.19 2.18
N GLU A 81 -0.33 8.22 2.53
CA GLU A 81 0.02 9.63 2.27
C GLU A 81 1.40 9.98 2.83
N LYS A 82 1.70 9.52 4.05
CA LYS A 82 3.03 9.70 4.65
C LYS A 82 4.12 9.05 3.81
N TRP A 83 3.92 7.82 3.35
CA TRP A 83 4.87 7.13 2.48
C TRP A 83 5.07 7.88 1.14
N LEU A 84 4.00 8.43 0.55
CA LEU A 84 4.08 9.23 -0.67
C LEU A 84 4.98 10.47 -0.47
N LYS A 85 4.81 11.19 0.65
CA LYS A 85 5.65 12.36 1.02
C LYS A 85 7.10 11.98 1.25
N GLU A 86 7.35 10.90 2.00
CA GLU A 86 8.71 10.43 2.31
C GLU A 86 9.49 10.03 1.04
N ASN A 87 8.80 9.59 -0.01
CA ASN A 87 9.39 9.26 -1.30
C ASN A 87 9.36 10.41 -2.32
N ASN A 88 8.94 11.63 -1.92
CA ASN A 88 8.81 12.82 -2.78
C ASN A 88 7.92 12.59 -4.01
N ILE A 89 6.84 11.83 -3.86
CA ILE A 89 5.82 11.65 -4.91
C ILE A 89 4.82 12.80 -4.87
N ILE A 90 4.49 13.27 -3.66
CA ILE A 90 3.60 14.40 -3.37
C ILE A 90 4.28 15.40 -2.44
#